data_AF-A0A1G3IIG5-F1
#
_entry.id   AF-A0A1G3IIG5-F1
#
_cell.length_a   1.000
_cell.length_b   1.000
_cell.length_c   1.000
_cell.angle_alpha   90.00
_cell.angle_beta   90.00
_cell.angle_gamma   90.00
#
_symmetry.space_group_name_H-M   'P 1'
#
loop_
_entity.id
_entity.type
_entity.pdbx_description
1 polymer ?
#
loop_
_entity_poly.entity_id
_entity_poly.type
_entity_poly.pdbx_seq_one_letter_code
_entity_poly.pdbx_strand_id
1 'polypeptide(L)'
;MSNLYGKLGINPAFIEAGKSKLPGLTNGPGDAYRHVIGAAELTRRHGEATARVILEGNELSGDFLKGQKPEEKAMDRHNNEIGIEIGRAAPTYDDVVQRAREKIDSAVEGNEGPDVPTWLPKEKWGTAGGTNWPPDWEQVEPIPESEKYEYGDEEHRYPGWRGDEDFEETGDPLARPVETWSEEDVNAVMKSDAYWRHWDPDYEAMHKFVDRWHERYYGNGPVVRDAQGRINPIRPIPAGRGGGPVQVRAHDRAGGKVAVRSHERSRPG
;
A
#
# COMPACT_ATOMS: atom_id res chain seq x y z
N MET A 1 15.52 -10.21 -5.01
CA MET A 1 14.19 -9.60 -5.22
C MET A 1 13.07 -10.62 -5.47
N SER A 2 13.32 -11.92 -5.73
CA SER A 2 12.27 -12.88 -6.13
C SER A 2 11.45 -13.54 -5.01
N ASN A 3 11.81 -13.39 -3.72
CA ASN A 3 11.16 -14.16 -2.64
C ASN A 3 10.02 -13.39 -1.91
N LEU A 4 10.01 -12.05 -1.96
CA LEU A 4 8.99 -11.23 -1.29
C LEU A 4 7.71 -11.09 -2.15
N TYR A 5 7.86 -10.83 -3.45
CA TYR A 5 6.73 -10.74 -4.39
C TYR A 5 5.96 -12.05 -4.56
N GLY A 6 6.62 -13.20 -4.38
CA GLY A 6 5.96 -14.51 -4.35
C GLY A 6 5.13 -14.70 -3.08
N LYS A 7 5.65 -14.27 -1.92
CA LYS A 7 4.96 -14.37 -0.63
C LYS A 7 3.76 -13.42 -0.51
N LEU A 8 3.77 -12.28 -1.18
CA LEU A 8 2.69 -11.28 -1.18
C LEU A 8 1.57 -11.56 -2.20
N GLY A 9 1.61 -12.67 -2.95
CA GLY A 9 0.59 -12.94 -3.98
C GLY A 9 0.68 -12.05 -5.23
N ILE A 10 1.73 -11.25 -5.37
CA ILE A 10 1.94 -10.39 -6.56
C ILE A 10 2.45 -11.22 -7.74
N ASN A 11 3.34 -12.18 -7.51
CA ASN A 11 3.87 -13.07 -8.55
C ASN A 11 2.78 -13.90 -9.30
N PRO A 12 1.80 -14.53 -8.64
CA PRO A 12 0.76 -15.28 -9.35
C PRO A 12 -0.09 -14.37 -10.26
N ALA A 13 -0.37 -13.11 -9.89
CA ALA A 13 -1.05 -12.16 -10.77
C ALA A 13 -0.28 -11.88 -12.07
N PHE A 14 1.04 -11.71 -12.00
CA PHE A 14 1.89 -11.56 -13.20
C PHE A 14 1.92 -12.82 -14.07
N ILE A 15 1.98 -14.00 -13.44
CA ILE A 15 1.98 -15.28 -14.15
C ILE A 15 0.63 -15.48 -14.86
N GLU A 16 -0.48 -15.27 -14.16
CA GLU A 16 -1.83 -15.43 -14.69
C GLU A 16 -2.11 -14.44 -15.83
N ALA A 17 -1.78 -13.16 -15.66
CA ALA A 17 -1.91 -12.18 -16.74
C ALA A 17 -1.00 -12.49 -17.94
N GLY A 18 0.19 -13.05 -17.71
CA GLY A 18 1.06 -13.52 -18.79
C GLY A 18 0.55 -14.76 -19.52
N LYS A 19 -0.21 -15.61 -18.82
CA LYS A 19 -0.86 -16.82 -19.36
C LYS A 19 -2.14 -16.52 -20.12
N SER A 20 -2.92 -15.52 -19.68
CA SER A 20 -4.17 -15.15 -20.35
C SER A 20 -3.98 -14.70 -21.80
N LYS A 21 -2.75 -14.29 -22.17
CA LYS A 21 -2.42 -13.77 -23.50
C LYS A 21 -3.29 -12.59 -23.92
N LEU A 22 -3.86 -11.86 -22.96
CA LEU A 22 -4.52 -10.59 -23.23
C LEU A 22 -3.52 -9.60 -23.84
N PRO A 23 -3.97 -8.71 -24.74
CA PRO A 23 -3.12 -7.68 -25.31
C PRO A 23 -2.80 -6.60 -24.27
N GLY A 24 -1.67 -5.90 -24.45
CA GLY A 24 -1.31 -4.73 -23.65
C GLY A 24 -1.06 -5.03 -22.18
N LEU A 25 0.04 -5.72 -21.85
CA LEU A 25 0.55 -5.92 -20.47
C LEU A 25 1.10 -4.63 -19.82
N THR A 26 0.85 -3.49 -20.46
CA THR A 26 1.07 -2.14 -19.96
C THR A 26 -0.03 -1.28 -20.57
N ASN A 27 -0.82 -0.59 -19.75
CA ASN A 27 -1.91 0.30 -20.13
C ASN A 27 -3.08 -0.34 -20.93
N GLY A 28 -3.07 -1.66 -21.13
CA GLY A 28 -4.09 -2.38 -21.90
C GLY A 28 -4.85 -3.42 -21.08
N PRO A 29 -5.68 -4.26 -21.73
CA PRO A 29 -6.51 -5.25 -21.04
C PRO A 29 -5.73 -6.25 -20.19
N GLY A 30 -4.55 -6.69 -20.65
CA GLY A 30 -3.69 -7.57 -19.88
C GLY A 30 -3.12 -6.91 -18.62
N ASP A 31 -2.87 -5.60 -18.68
CA ASP A 31 -2.47 -4.80 -17.52
C ASP A 31 -3.62 -4.66 -16.52
N ALA A 32 -4.81 -4.30 -17.00
CA ALA A 32 -6.01 -4.19 -16.18
C ALA A 32 -6.30 -5.50 -15.43
N TYR A 33 -6.28 -6.63 -16.14
CA TYR A 33 -6.47 -7.96 -15.55
C TYR A 33 -5.40 -8.29 -14.48
N ARG A 34 -4.14 -7.93 -14.73
CA ARG A 34 -3.05 -8.09 -13.75
C ARG A 34 -3.33 -7.29 -12.47
N HIS A 35 -3.76 -6.04 -12.61
CA HIS A 35 -4.07 -5.16 -11.48
C HIS A 35 -5.25 -5.69 -10.65
N VAL A 36 -6.33 -6.11 -11.32
CA VAL A 36 -7.50 -6.71 -10.65
C VAL A 36 -7.09 -7.96 -9.85
N ILE A 37 -6.38 -8.92 -10.45
CA ILE A 37 -5.95 -10.13 -9.73
C ILE A 37 -4.97 -9.79 -8.60
N GLY A 38 -4.00 -8.91 -8.86
CA GLY A 38 -2.99 -8.54 -7.88
C GLY A 38 -3.61 -7.90 -6.64
N ALA A 39 -4.53 -6.95 -6.82
CA ALA A 39 -5.24 -6.31 -5.73
C ALA A 39 -6.21 -7.25 -5.00
N ALA A 40 -6.89 -8.12 -5.74
CA ALA A 40 -7.79 -9.13 -5.16
C ALA A 40 -7.06 -10.15 -4.30
N GLU A 41 -5.98 -10.73 -4.82
CA GLU A 41 -5.23 -11.74 -4.08
C GLU A 41 -4.54 -11.15 -2.85
N LEU A 42 -4.02 -9.93 -2.98
CA LEU A 42 -3.44 -9.21 -1.88
C LEU A 42 -4.48 -8.89 -0.81
N THR A 43 -5.70 -8.48 -1.21
CA THR A 43 -6.81 -8.23 -0.27
C THR A 43 -7.28 -9.51 0.40
N ARG A 44 -7.39 -10.61 -0.35
CA ARG A 44 -7.79 -11.92 0.19
C ARG A 44 -6.82 -12.40 1.26
N ARG A 45 -5.52 -12.29 0.99
CA ARG A 45 -4.45 -12.80 1.86
C ARG A 45 -4.01 -11.86 2.97
N HIS A 46 -4.10 -10.56 2.74
CA HIS A 46 -3.53 -9.54 3.61
C HIS A 46 -4.55 -8.49 4.10
N GLY A 47 -5.79 -8.61 3.65
CA GLY A 47 -6.88 -7.73 4.04
C GLY A 47 -6.83 -6.46 3.23
N GLU A 48 -7.98 -5.82 3.08
CA GLU A 48 -8.10 -4.61 2.26
C GLU A 48 -7.10 -3.54 2.66
N ALA A 49 -6.94 -3.33 3.96
CA ALA A 49 -6.19 -2.19 4.43
C ALA A 49 -4.70 -2.35 4.11
N THR A 50 -4.09 -3.51 4.39
CA THR A 50 -2.74 -3.83 3.93
C THR A 50 -2.63 -3.82 2.40
N ALA A 51 -3.67 -4.28 1.70
CA ALA A 51 -3.66 -4.30 0.25
C ALA A 51 -3.59 -2.89 -0.34
N ARG A 52 -4.47 -1.98 0.09
CA ARG A 52 -4.49 -0.56 -0.35
C ARG A 52 -3.12 0.10 -0.24
N VAL A 53 -2.39 -0.26 0.80
CA VAL A 53 -1.11 0.34 1.16
C VAL A 53 -0.01 -0.10 0.23
N ILE A 54 0.06 -1.39 -0.02
CA ILE A 54 1.01 -1.98 -0.94
C ILE A 54 0.69 -1.51 -2.37
N LEU A 55 -0.60 -1.40 -2.72
CA LEU A 55 -1.05 -0.92 -4.02
C LEU A 55 -0.69 0.56 -4.24
N GLU A 56 -1.03 1.44 -3.30
CA GLU A 56 -0.61 2.86 -3.33
C GLU A 56 0.92 2.99 -3.31
N GLY A 57 1.61 2.17 -2.52
CA GLY A 57 3.06 2.15 -2.43
C GLY A 57 3.76 1.72 -3.72
N ASN A 58 3.14 0.83 -4.50
CA ASN A 58 3.60 0.42 -5.82
C ASN A 58 3.36 1.51 -6.87
N GLU A 59 2.26 2.25 -6.78
CA GLU A 59 2.01 3.43 -7.62
C GLU A 59 3.03 4.54 -7.36
N LEU A 60 3.34 4.83 -6.09
CA LEU A 60 4.36 5.80 -5.69
C LEU A 60 5.77 5.41 -6.16
N SER A 61 6.11 4.12 -6.12
CA SER A 61 7.39 3.62 -6.63
C SER A 61 7.46 3.61 -8.16
N GLY A 62 6.35 3.34 -8.85
CA GLY A 62 6.23 3.50 -10.30
C GLY A 62 6.41 4.96 -10.74
N ASP A 63 5.85 5.89 -9.97
CA ASP A 63 6.00 7.32 -10.19
C ASP A 63 7.42 7.83 -10.06
N PHE A 64 8.07 7.47 -8.96
CA PHE A 64 9.42 7.94 -8.66
C PHE A 64 10.47 7.37 -9.62
N LEU A 65 10.25 6.16 -10.15
CA LEU A 65 11.20 5.47 -11.02
C LEU A 65 10.90 5.59 -12.51
N LYS A 66 9.66 5.89 -12.92
CA LYS A 66 9.25 5.85 -14.34
C LYS A 66 8.44 7.05 -14.83
N GLY A 67 8.03 7.97 -13.96
CA GLY A 67 7.25 9.16 -14.38
C GLY A 67 5.92 8.79 -15.04
N GLN A 68 5.14 7.90 -14.41
CA GLN A 68 3.81 7.50 -14.89
C GLN A 68 2.89 8.71 -15.09
N LYS A 69 2.12 8.69 -16.17
CA LYS A 69 1.17 9.78 -16.48
C LYS A 69 -0.05 9.70 -15.54
N PRO A 70 -0.71 10.83 -15.24
CA PRO A 70 -1.90 10.83 -14.36
C PRO A 70 -3.02 9.87 -14.80
N GLU A 71 -3.20 9.71 -16.11
CA GLU A 71 -4.18 8.80 -16.71
C GLU A 71 -3.87 7.31 -16.47
N GLU A 72 -2.59 6.93 -16.46
CA GLU A 72 -2.15 5.55 -16.19
C GLU A 72 -2.46 5.19 -14.74
N LYS A 73 -2.17 6.11 -13.80
CA LYS A 73 -2.49 5.92 -12.38
C LYS A 73 -3.98 5.82 -12.11
N ALA A 74 -4.78 6.62 -12.81
CA ALA A 74 -6.23 6.59 -12.64
C ALA A 74 -6.79 5.22 -13.06
N MET A 75 -6.27 4.66 -14.16
CA MET A 75 -6.59 3.31 -14.62
C MET A 75 -6.13 2.25 -13.60
N ASP A 76 -4.87 2.31 -13.14
CA ASP A 76 -4.32 1.36 -12.17
C ASP A 76 -5.14 1.35 -10.87
N ARG A 77 -5.44 2.54 -10.31
CA ARG A 77 -6.29 2.69 -9.12
C ARG A 77 -7.67 2.11 -9.30
N HIS A 78 -8.33 2.45 -10.40
CA HIS A 78 -9.67 1.95 -10.71
C HIS A 78 -9.70 0.42 -10.73
N ASN A 79 -8.75 -0.19 -11.44
CA ASN A 79 -8.66 -1.65 -11.52
C ASN A 79 -8.26 -2.29 -10.17
N ASN A 80 -7.43 -1.62 -9.38
CA ASN A 80 -7.08 -2.04 -8.03
C ASN A 80 -8.31 -2.05 -7.10
N GLU A 81 -9.21 -1.06 -7.18
CA GLU A 81 -10.45 -1.03 -6.39
C GLU A 81 -11.36 -2.22 -6.70
N ILE A 82 -11.52 -2.54 -7.98
CA ILE A 82 -12.29 -3.73 -8.41
C ILE A 82 -11.67 -5.00 -7.83
N GLY A 83 -10.33 -5.10 -7.86
CA GLY A 83 -9.62 -6.20 -7.24
C GLY A 83 -9.88 -6.28 -5.74
N ILE A 84 -9.79 -5.17 -5.00
CA ILE A 84 -10.09 -5.13 -3.56
C ILE A 84 -11.48 -5.68 -3.27
N GLU A 85 -12.50 -5.27 -4.04
CA GLU A 85 -13.86 -5.77 -3.87
C GLU A 85 -13.97 -7.29 -4.09
N ILE A 86 -13.30 -7.82 -5.12
CA ILE A 86 -13.22 -9.27 -5.36
C ILE A 86 -12.54 -9.97 -4.17
N GLY A 87 -11.39 -9.46 -3.72
CA GLY A 87 -10.60 -10.08 -2.65
C GLY A 87 -11.30 -10.12 -1.30
N ARG A 88 -12.21 -9.19 -1.00
CA ARG A 88 -13.04 -9.24 0.22
C ARG A 88 -13.97 -10.46 0.24
N ALA A 89 -14.43 -10.90 -0.92
CA ALA A 89 -15.47 -11.92 -1.06
C ALA A 89 -14.94 -13.29 -1.53
N ALA A 90 -13.77 -13.33 -2.15
CA ALA A 90 -13.21 -14.54 -2.73
C ALA A 90 -12.55 -15.43 -1.65
N PRO A 91 -12.97 -16.69 -1.46
CA PRO A 91 -12.36 -17.59 -0.48
C PRO A 91 -11.01 -18.13 -0.96
N THR A 92 -10.88 -18.39 -2.27
CA THR A 92 -9.70 -19.03 -2.89
C THR A 92 -9.13 -18.17 -4.00
N TYR A 93 -7.92 -18.48 -4.43
CA TYR A 93 -7.32 -17.82 -5.60
C TYR A 93 -8.09 -18.12 -6.89
N ASP A 94 -8.65 -19.32 -7.02
CA ASP A 94 -9.45 -19.67 -8.19
C ASP A 94 -10.71 -18.80 -8.31
N ASP A 95 -11.37 -18.49 -7.18
CA ASP A 95 -12.51 -17.56 -7.17
C ASP A 95 -12.07 -16.12 -7.50
N VAL A 96 -10.87 -15.70 -7.06
CA VAL A 96 -10.28 -14.42 -7.48
C VAL A 96 -10.16 -14.36 -9.00
N VAL A 97 -9.55 -15.38 -9.61
CA VAL A 97 -9.32 -15.41 -11.05
C VAL A 97 -10.63 -15.50 -11.83
N GLN A 98 -11.56 -16.36 -11.40
CA GLN A 98 -12.87 -16.49 -12.05
C GLN A 98 -13.62 -15.15 -12.08
N ARG A 99 -13.73 -14.48 -10.92
CA ARG A 99 -14.40 -13.18 -10.84
C ARG A 99 -13.66 -12.10 -11.63
N ALA A 100 -12.33 -12.11 -11.64
CA ALA A 100 -11.55 -11.17 -12.45
C ALA A 100 -11.81 -11.36 -13.95
N ARG A 101 -11.94 -12.61 -14.43
CA ARG A 101 -12.28 -12.91 -15.83
C ARG A 101 -13.68 -12.42 -16.18
N GLU A 102 -14.67 -12.66 -15.32
CA GLU A 102 -16.04 -12.15 -15.48
C GLU A 102 -16.06 -10.61 -15.60
N LYS A 103 -15.24 -9.91 -14.81
CA LYS A 103 -15.09 -8.46 -14.91
C LYS A 103 -14.48 -8.02 -16.25
N ILE A 104 -13.46 -8.72 -16.75
CA ILE A 104 -12.88 -8.44 -18.06
C ILE A 104 -13.89 -8.69 -19.18
N ASP A 105 -14.65 -9.79 -19.13
CA ASP A 105 -15.68 -10.09 -20.13
C ASP A 105 -16.75 -8.99 -20.19
N SER A 106 -17.22 -8.53 -19.03
CA SER A 106 -18.15 -7.41 -18.95
C SER A 106 -17.61 -6.14 -19.65
N ALA A 107 -16.33 -5.81 -19.45
CA ALA A 107 -15.70 -4.68 -20.12
C ALA A 107 -15.57 -4.89 -21.65
N VAL A 108 -15.28 -6.12 -22.09
CA VAL A 108 -15.19 -6.50 -23.51
C VAL A 108 -16.54 -6.40 -24.21
N GLU A 109 -17.63 -6.72 -23.51
CA GLU A 109 -19.02 -6.56 -23.98
C GLU A 109 -19.44 -5.09 -24.12
N GLY A 110 -18.61 -4.16 -23.67
CA GLY A 110 -18.84 -2.71 -23.77
C GLY A 110 -19.62 -2.14 -22.60
N ASN A 111 -19.71 -2.86 -21.47
CA ASN A 111 -20.23 -2.28 -20.25
C ASN A 111 -19.26 -1.23 -19.69
N GLU A 112 -19.81 -0.26 -18.97
CA GLU A 112 -19.06 0.79 -18.30
C GLU A 112 -19.60 0.95 -16.87
N GLY A 113 -18.73 1.25 -15.91
CA GLY A 113 -19.17 1.40 -14.53
C GLY A 113 -18.01 1.43 -13.53
N PRO A 114 -18.31 1.73 -12.26
CA PRO A 114 -17.33 1.70 -11.19
C PRO A 114 -16.75 0.30 -10.94
N ASP A 115 -17.50 -0.75 -11.31
CA ASP A 115 -17.16 -2.14 -11.10
C ASP A 115 -16.74 -2.86 -12.40
N VAL A 116 -16.46 -2.10 -13.46
CA VAL A 116 -16.02 -2.61 -14.77
C VAL A 116 -14.57 -2.16 -15.02
N PRO A 117 -13.63 -3.08 -15.27
CA PRO A 117 -12.23 -2.74 -15.52
C PRO A 117 -12.08 -1.79 -16.70
N THR A 118 -11.07 -0.92 -16.61
CA THR A 118 -10.76 0.05 -17.67
C THR A 118 -9.31 -0.07 -18.10
N TRP A 119 -9.04 0.37 -19.32
CA TRP A 119 -7.70 0.47 -19.89
C TRP A 119 -7.60 1.69 -20.79
N LEU A 120 -6.39 2.13 -21.08
CA LEU A 120 -6.19 3.30 -21.94
C LEU A 120 -6.54 2.98 -23.42
N PRO A 121 -6.64 3.99 -24.30
CA PRO A 121 -6.77 3.74 -25.73
C PRO A 121 -5.62 2.89 -26.29
N LYS A 122 -5.91 2.08 -27.31
CA LYS A 122 -4.99 1.06 -27.87
C LYS A 122 -3.63 1.62 -28.28
N GLU A 123 -3.58 2.87 -28.71
CA GLU A 123 -2.37 3.58 -29.13
C GLU A 123 -1.39 3.82 -27.96
N LYS A 124 -1.86 3.69 -26.71
CA LYS A 124 -1.08 3.85 -25.48
C LYS A 124 -0.67 2.51 -24.86
N TRP A 125 -1.10 1.38 -25.42
CA TRP A 125 -0.75 0.06 -24.89
C TRP A 125 0.73 -0.25 -25.15
N GLY A 126 1.34 -0.96 -24.20
CA GLY A 126 2.62 -1.60 -24.44
C GLY A 126 2.50 -2.69 -25.51
N THR A 127 3.61 -2.98 -26.19
CA THR A 127 3.66 -4.02 -27.24
C THR A 127 3.69 -5.46 -26.69
N ALA A 128 3.86 -5.61 -25.37
CA ALA A 128 3.82 -6.91 -24.69
C ALA A 128 2.37 -7.37 -24.46
N GLY A 129 2.16 -8.69 -24.52
CA GLY A 129 0.83 -9.32 -24.43
C GLY A 129 0.66 -10.39 -25.50
N GLY A 130 -0.56 -10.85 -25.70
CA GLY A 130 -0.87 -11.86 -26.71
C GLY A 130 -2.04 -11.48 -27.62
N THR A 131 -2.54 -12.48 -28.33
CA THR A 131 -3.61 -12.36 -29.32
C THR A 131 -4.96 -12.83 -28.81
N ASN A 132 -5.10 -13.09 -27.49
CA ASN A 132 -6.36 -13.54 -26.91
C ASN A 132 -7.30 -12.34 -26.75
N TRP A 133 -7.94 -11.94 -27.84
CA TRP A 133 -8.87 -10.81 -27.88
C TRP A 133 -9.93 -10.96 -28.98
N PRO A 134 -11.25 -10.95 -28.65
CA PRO A 134 -11.80 -10.98 -27.29
C PRO A 134 -11.32 -12.22 -26.52
N PRO A 135 -11.37 -12.22 -25.19
CA PRO A 135 -10.86 -13.33 -24.40
C PRO A 135 -11.61 -14.62 -24.71
N ASP A 136 -10.85 -15.68 -24.98
CA ASP A 136 -11.31 -17.07 -24.95
C ASP A 136 -10.61 -17.75 -23.78
N TRP A 137 -11.32 -17.87 -22.66
CA TRP A 137 -10.78 -18.44 -21.43
C TRP A 137 -10.63 -19.97 -21.48
N GLU A 138 -11.27 -20.65 -22.44
CA GLU A 138 -11.12 -22.10 -22.63
C GLU A 138 -9.74 -22.45 -23.22
N GLN A 139 -9.15 -21.51 -23.97
CA GLN A 139 -7.81 -21.64 -24.55
C GLN A 139 -6.69 -21.21 -23.60
N VAL A 140 -7.01 -20.52 -22.51
CA VAL A 140 -6.05 -20.19 -21.46
C VAL A 140 -5.84 -21.46 -20.64
N GLU A 141 -4.58 -21.88 -20.46
CA GLU A 141 -4.27 -22.99 -19.56
C GLU A 141 -5.04 -22.81 -18.25
N PRO A 142 -5.68 -23.88 -17.72
CA PRO A 142 -6.35 -23.77 -16.44
C PRO A 142 -5.38 -23.17 -15.42
N ILE A 143 -5.94 -22.36 -14.52
CA ILE A 143 -5.19 -21.81 -13.38
C ILE A 143 -4.40 -22.99 -12.85
N PRO A 144 -3.05 -22.88 -12.76
CA PRO A 144 -2.27 -24.02 -12.33
C PRO A 144 -2.90 -24.47 -11.03
N GLU A 145 -3.42 -25.70 -11.02
CA GLU A 145 -4.10 -26.26 -9.85
C GLU A 145 -3.27 -25.85 -8.64
N SER A 146 -3.95 -25.32 -7.64
CA SER A 146 -3.43 -24.90 -6.34
C SER A 146 -2.17 -25.61 -5.84
N GLU A 147 -1.96 -26.88 -6.23
CA GLU A 147 -0.69 -27.61 -6.17
C GLU A 147 0.58 -26.81 -6.52
N LYS A 148 0.53 -25.77 -7.38
CA LYS A 148 1.71 -24.92 -7.71
C LYS A 148 1.74 -23.56 -7.03
N TYR A 149 0.60 -23.07 -6.54
CA TYR A 149 0.54 -21.83 -5.78
C TYR A 149 0.21 -22.18 -4.34
N GLU A 150 1.23 -22.10 -3.47
CA GLU A 150 1.19 -22.52 -2.06
C GLU A 150 -0.03 -22.04 -1.28
N TYR A 151 -0.64 -20.91 -1.68
CA TYR A 151 -1.78 -20.28 -1.02
C TYR A 151 -3.09 -20.34 -1.83
N GLY A 152 -3.14 -21.13 -2.91
CA GLY A 152 -4.27 -21.17 -3.84
C GLY A 152 -5.54 -21.75 -3.25
N ASP A 153 -5.41 -22.87 -2.54
CA ASP A 153 -6.50 -23.57 -1.84
C ASP A 153 -6.77 -23.06 -0.43
N GLU A 154 -5.89 -22.22 0.11
CA GLU A 154 -6.09 -21.70 1.46
C GLU A 154 -7.32 -20.80 1.45
N GLU A 155 -8.40 -21.25 2.09
CA GLU A 155 -9.52 -20.38 2.45
C GLU A 155 -9.02 -19.31 3.41
N HIS A 156 -8.64 -18.16 2.85
CA HIS A 156 -8.20 -17.03 3.63
C HIS A 156 -9.41 -16.16 3.94
N ARG A 157 -10.01 -16.37 5.12
CA ARG A 157 -11.01 -15.47 5.67
C ARG A 157 -10.33 -14.62 6.72
N TYR A 158 -10.24 -13.31 6.47
CA TYR A 158 -9.78 -12.36 7.47
C TYR A 158 -10.60 -12.54 8.75
N PRO A 159 -9.98 -12.89 9.90
CA PRO A 159 -10.69 -13.01 11.16
C PRO A 159 -11.19 -11.61 11.55
N GLY A 160 -12.43 -11.30 11.17
CA GLY A 160 -13.05 -9.99 11.36
C GLY A 160 -14.08 -9.61 10.29
N TRP A 161 -14.04 -10.19 9.10
CA TRP A 161 -15.10 -9.95 8.10
C TRP A 161 -16.21 -10.99 8.25
N ARG A 162 -17.10 -10.76 9.21
CA ARG A 162 -18.48 -11.27 9.15
C ARG A 162 -19.30 -10.14 8.54
N GLY A 163 -19.89 -10.40 7.37
CA GLY A 163 -20.84 -9.47 6.76
C GLY A 163 -21.81 -8.94 7.82
N ASP A 164 -21.91 -7.62 7.87
CA ASP A 164 -22.94 -6.83 8.55
C ASP A 164 -22.94 -6.77 10.08
N GLU A 165 -21.95 -7.33 10.79
CA GLU A 165 -21.85 -7.19 12.25
C GLU A 165 -20.56 -6.47 12.67
N ASP A 166 -20.73 -5.21 13.08
CA ASP A 166 -19.85 -4.45 13.96
C ASP A 166 -18.35 -4.65 13.72
N PHE A 167 -17.80 -3.78 12.85
CA PHE A 167 -16.41 -3.36 12.94
C PHE A 167 -16.24 -2.62 14.29
N GLU A 168 -16.25 -3.36 15.40
CA GLU A 168 -15.71 -2.88 16.67
C GLU A 168 -14.25 -2.53 16.40
N GLU A 169 -14.05 -1.25 16.10
CA GLU A 169 -12.84 -0.45 16.24
C GLU A 169 -11.64 -1.30 16.69
N THR A 170 -11.03 -2.04 15.76
CA THR A 170 -10.03 -3.08 16.08
C THR A 170 -8.75 -2.49 16.67
N GLY A 171 -8.67 -1.17 16.88
CA GLY A 171 -7.50 -0.46 17.35
C GLY A 171 -6.30 -0.62 16.41
N ASP A 172 -6.47 -1.29 15.26
CA ASP A 172 -5.39 -1.53 14.31
C ASP A 172 -5.30 -0.32 13.38
N PRO A 173 -4.27 0.52 13.53
CA PRO A 173 -4.07 1.66 12.65
C PRO A 173 -3.95 1.23 11.19
N LEU A 174 -3.39 0.06 10.91
CA LEU A 174 -3.19 -0.44 9.55
C LEU A 174 -4.50 -0.70 8.82
N ALA A 175 -5.60 -0.87 9.56
CA ALA A 175 -6.95 -1.07 9.03
C ALA A 175 -7.56 0.19 8.40
N ARG A 176 -6.96 1.37 8.60
CA ARG A 176 -7.54 2.67 8.21
C ARG A 176 -6.58 3.45 7.31
N PRO A 177 -7.09 4.34 6.43
CA PRO A 177 -6.24 5.20 5.61
C PRO A 177 -5.29 6.03 6.49
N VAL A 178 -4.02 6.15 6.08
CA VAL A 178 -2.97 6.86 6.85
C VAL A 178 -3.33 8.32 7.12
N GLU A 179 -4.19 8.92 6.29
CA GLU A 179 -4.76 10.26 6.46
C GLU A 179 -5.63 10.39 7.72
N THR A 180 -6.16 9.28 8.21
CA THR A 180 -7.04 9.21 9.38
C THR A 180 -6.30 8.78 10.64
N TRP A 181 -5.01 8.48 10.54
CA TRP A 181 -4.21 8.08 11.68
C TRP A 181 -3.99 9.26 12.64
N SER A 182 -4.24 8.98 13.91
CA SER A 182 -3.85 9.81 15.03
C SER A 182 -2.35 9.66 15.33
N GLU A 183 -1.82 10.48 16.24
CA GLU A 183 -0.47 10.24 16.80
C GLU A 183 -0.37 8.87 17.50
N GLU A 184 -1.47 8.38 18.07
CA GLU A 184 -1.50 7.08 18.76
C GLU A 184 -1.35 5.91 17.79
N ASP A 185 -2.00 6.02 16.63
CA ASP A 185 -1.94 5.06 15.53
C ASP A 185 -0.51 4.90 15.01
N VAL A 186 0.15 6.02 14.72
CA VAL A 186 1.55 6.03 14.28
C VAL A 186 2.47 5.48 15.36
N ASN A 187 2.22 5.83 16.63
CA ASN A 187 3.00 5.27 17.74
C ASN A 187 2.80 3.76 17.88
N ALA A 188 1.61 3.22 17.58
CA ALA A 188 1.35 1.80 17.57
C ALA A 188 2.13 1.11 16.43
N VAL A 189 2.09 1.68 15.22
CA VAL A 189 2.88 1.19 14.07
C VAL A 189 4.39 1.24 14.37
N MET A 190 4.87 2.37 14.89
CA MET A 190 6.27 2.55 15.29
C MET A 190 6.69 1.71 16.49
N LYS A 191 5.77 0.99 17.16
CA LYS A 191 6.10 -0.01 18.19
C LYS A 191 6.02 -1.45 17.65
N SER A 192 5.49 -1.65 16.45
CA SER A 192 5.34 -2.96 15.86
C SER A 192 6.69 -3.55 15.44
N ASP A 193 6.79 -4.88 15.49
CA ASP A 193 7.98 -5.58 14.99
C ASP A 193 8.23 -5.31 13.51
N ALA A 194 7.16 -5.16 12.72
CA ALA A 194 7.22 -4.83 11.30
C ALA A 194 7.95 -3.51 11.03
N TYR A 195 7.77 -2.48 11.86
CA TYR A 195 8.49 -1.21 11.69
C TYR A 195 9.99 -1.32 12.02
N TRP A 196 10.38 -2.17 12.97
CA TRP A 196 11.76 -2.22 13.47
C TRP A 196 12.63 -3.25 12.77
N ARG A 197 12.06 -4.37 12.31
CA ARG A 197 12.80 -5.51 11.78
C ARG A 197 12.86 -5.43 10.27
N HIS A 198 14.02 -5.11 9.71
CA HIS A 198 14.21 -4.97 8.25
C HIS A 198 13.92 -6.25 7.44
N TRP A 199 13.81 -7.40 8.10
CA TRP A 199 13.50 -8.69 7.49
C TRP A 199 12.01 -9.03 7.56
N ASP A 200 11.22 -8.21 8.25
CA ASP A 200 9.77 -8.33 8.24
C ASP A 200 9.24 -7.95 6.85
N PRO A 201 8.31 -8.74 6.28
CA PRO A 201 7.78 -8.47 4.95
C PRO A 201 7.14 -7.08 4.82
N ASP A 202 6.64 -6.51 5.92
CA ASP A 202 5.91 -5.25 5.92
C ASP A 202 6.80 -4.03 6.24
N TYR A 203 8.10 -4.23 6.50
CA TYR A 203 9.03 -3.19 6.94
C TYR A 203 9.01 -1.92 6.08
N GLU A 204 9.13 -2.08 4.75
CA GLU A 204 9.14 -0.97 3.82
C GLU A 204 7.79 -0.24 3.79
N ALA A 205 6.67 -0.97 3.92
CA ALA A 205 5.34 -0.39 3.98
C ALA A 205 5.16 0.43 5.26
N MET A 206 5.56 -0.11 6.41
CA MET A 206 5.52 0.58 7.71
C MET A 206 6.31 1.89 7.72
N HIS A 207 7.44 1.96 7.01
CA HIS A 207 8.23 3.19 6.91
C HIS A 207 7.56 4.22 6.02
N LYS A 208 7.07 3.80 4.84
CA LYS A 208 6.31 4.68 3.93
C LYS A 208 5.08 5.27 4.61
N PHE A 209 4.43 4.51 5.46
CA PHE A 209 3.29 4.99 6.24
C PHE A 209 3.63 6.08 7.23
N VAL A 210 4.64 5.81 8.06
CA VAL A 210 5.08 6.77 9.06
C VAL A 210 5.62 8.03 8.38
N ASP A 211 6.26 7.90 7.21
CA ASP A 211 6.70 9.01 6.38
C ASP A 211 5.53 9.83 5.81
N ARG A 212 4.51 9.19 5.22
CA ARG A 212 3.32 9.88 4.67
C ARG A 212 2.51 10.58 5.75
N TRP A 213 2.33 9.92 6.89
CA TRP A 213 1.70 10.56 8.04
C TRP A 213 2.50 11.78 8.51
N HIS A 214 3.84 11.65 8.63
CA HIS A 214 4.70 12.75 9.02
C HIS A 214 4.64 13.92 8.02
N GLU A 215 4.69 13.65 6.73
CA GLU A 215 4.58 14.68 5.68
C GLU A 215 3.24 15.41 5.75
N ARG A 216 2.14 14.71 6.00
CA ARG A 216 0.82 15.34 6.20
C ARG A 216 0.79 16.29 7.40
N TYR A 217 1.30 15.84 8.55
CA TYR A 217 1.17 16.58 9.81
C TYR A 217 2.22 17.68 9.98
N TYR A 218 3.44 17.47 9.47
CA TYR A 218 4.57 18.35 9.67
C TYR A 218 5.13 18.94 8.37
N GLY A 219 4.57 18.59 7.21
CA GLY A 219 5.06 19.02 5.90
C GLY A 219 6.48 18.53 5.63
N ASN A 220 7.27 19.37 4.96
CA ASN A 220 8.71 19.18 4.76
C ASN A 220 9.54 19.49 6.02
N GLY A 221 8.93 19.42 7.21
CA GLY A 221 9.63 19.64 8.48
C GLY A 221 10.80 18.67 8.67
N PRO A 222 11.87 19.07 9.36
CA PRO A 222 13.04 18.22 9.56
C PRO A 222 12.67 16.96 10.34
N VAL A 223 12.97 15.80 9.75
CA VAL A 223 12.77 14.48 10.37
C VAL A 223 14.09 13.99 10.92
N VAL A 224 14.14 13.69 12.22
CA VAL A 224 15.30 13.00 12.79
C VAL A 224 15.18 11.52 12.42
N ARG A 225 16.05 11.07 11.53
CA ARG A 225 16.16 9.66 11.15
C ARG A 225 17.34 9.00 11.84
N ASP A 226 17.20 7.71 12.17
CA ASP A 226 18.35 6.92 12.62
C ASP A 226 19.18 6.37 11.46
N ALA A 227 20.21 5.57 11.78
CA ALA A 227 21.12 5.00 10.78
C ALA A 227 20.44 4.05 9.79
N GLN A 228 19.21 3.61 10.08
CA GLN A 228 18.39 2.74 9.24
C GLN A 228 17.29 3.53 8.49
N GLY A 229 17.28 4.86 8.61
CA GLY A 229 16.30 5.73 7.95
C GLY A 229 14.96 5.85 8.69
N ARG A 230 14.81 5.23 9.87
CA ARG A 230 13.56 5.27 10.65
C ARG A 230 13.33 6.65 11.24
N ILE A 231 12.09 7.13 11.23
CA ILE A 231 11.70 8.31 12.01
C ILE A 231 11.91 7.97 13.49
N ASN A 232 12.72 8.76 14.18
CA ASN A 232 12.93 8.60 15.60
C ASN A 232 11.72 9.20 16.33
N PRO A 233 11.04 8.48 17.26
CA PRO A 233 9.84 8.98 17.96
C PRO A 233 10.09 10.19 18.89
N ILE A 234 11.28 10.78 18.86
CA ILE A 234 11.56 12.03 19.56
C ILE A 234 10.70 13.12 18.91
N ARG A 235 9.65 13.56 19.63
CA ARG A 235 8.73 14.63 19.21
C ARG A 235 9.50 15.73 18.47
N PRO A 236 9.15 16.02 17.20
CA PRO A 236 9.65 17.22 16.55
C PRO A 236 9.33 18.40 17.46
N ILE A 237 10.35 19.17 17.84
CA ILE A 237 10.13 20.44 18.51
C ILE A 237 9.34 21.29 17.50
N PRO A 238 8.10 21.73 17.80
CA PRO A 238 7.29 22.45 16.83
C PRO A 238 8.08 23.63 16.27
N ALA A 239 8.18 23.67 14.95
CA ALA A 239 8.75 24.81 14.22
C ALA A 239 7.86 26.04 14.50
N GLY A 240 8.16 26.76 15.58
CA GLY A 240 7.31 27.87 16.03
C GLY A 240 7.58 28.42 17.42
N ARG A 241 8.37 27.74 18.27
CA ARG A 241 8.91 28.35 19.50
C ARG A 241 10.41 28.58 19.35
N GLY A 242 10.75 29.59 18.54
CA GLY A 242 12.07 30.18 18.58
C GLY A 242 12.43 30.51 20.02
N GLY A 243 13.47 29.87 20.52
CA GLY A 243 14.08 30.22 21.80
C GLY A 243 14.49 31.69 21.72
N GLY A 244 13.76 32.55 22.42
CA GLY A 244 14.25 33.90 22.69
C GLY A 244 15.62 33.81 23.39
N PRO A 245 16.47 34.83 23.24
CA PRO A 245 17.79 34.84 23.85
C PRO A 245 17.67 34.64 25.36
N VAL A 246 18.22 33.53 25.87
CA VAL A 246 18.36 33.31 27.30
C VAL A 246 19.44 34.27 27.79
N GLN A 247 19.04 35.34 28.49
CA GLN A 247 20.01 36.17 29.20
C GLN A 247 20.53 35.41 30.41
N VAL A 248 21.72 34.86 30.27
CA VAL A 248 22.48 34.27 31.38
C VAL A 248 23.08 35.41 32.21
N ARG A 249 22.49 35.70 33.37
CA ARG A 249 23.09 36.61 34.35
C ARG A 249 24.15 35.84 35.13
N ALA A 250 25.40 36.06 34.74
CA ALA A 250 26.64 35.57 35.36
C ALA A 250 27.00 34.09 35.12
N HIS A 251 28.25 33.87 34.73
CA HIS A 251 28.94 32.59 34.74
C HIS A 251 30.18 32.74 35.63
N ASP A 252 30.41 31.78 36.53
CA ASP A 252 31.71 31.62 37.19
C ASP A 252 32.44 30.46 36.51
N ARG A 253 33.70 30.69 36.14
CA ARG A 253 34.52 29.74 35.39
C ARG A 253 35.52 29.09 36.35
N ALA A 254 35.06 28.06 37.06
CA ALA A 254 35.91 27.04 37.65
C ALA A 254 35.29 25.67 37.39
N GLY A 255 36.05 24.76 36.78
CA GLY A 255 35.54 23.57 36.11
C GLY A 255 34.68 22.64 36.97
N GLY A 256 33.45 22.39 36.51
CA GLY A 256 32.53 21.41 37.08
C GLY A 256 31.18 21.47 36.36
N LYS A 257 30.53 20.30 36.17
CA LYS A 257 29.23 20.17 35.47
C LYS A 257 28.20 21.19 35.97
N VAL A 258 27.58 21.92 35.05
CA VAL A 258 26.54 22.93 35.34
C VAL A 258 25.23 22.22 35.71
N ALA A 259 24.78 22.38 36.95
CA ALA A 259 23.42 22.06 37.36
C ALA A 259 22.58 23.34 37.37
N VAL A 260 21.65 23.46 36.42
CA VAL A 260 20.68 24.55 36.39
C VAL A 260 19.62 24.29 37.46
N ARG A 261 19.61 25.07 38.55
CA ARG A 261 18.72 24.82 39.70
C ARG A 261 17.34 25.48 39.62
N SER A 262 17.11 26.44 38.72
CA SER A 262 15.78 26.97 38.46
C SER A 262 15.78 27.88 37.23
N HIS A 263 14.66 27.90 36.51
CA HIS A 263 14.37 28.93 35.52
C HIS A 263 12.98 29.49 35.83
N GLU A 264 12.84 30.82 35.82
CA GLU A 264 11.56 31.50 36.04
C GLU A 264 11.05 32.01 34.69
N ARG A 265 9.79 31.71 34.35
CA ARG A 265 9.13 32.18 33.13
C ARG A 265 8.18 33.30 33.48
N SER A 266 8.47 34.51 33.03
CA SER A 266 7.49 35.59 33.01
C SER A 266 6.53 35.39 31.83
N ARG A 267 5.22 35.43 32.09
CA ARG A 267 4.21 35.50 31.02
C ARG A 267 4.21 36.90 30.40
N PRO A 268 4.17 37.05 29.07
CA PRO A 268 3.89 38.36 28.47
C PRO A 268 2.43 38.73 28.70
N GLY A 269 2.19 40.01 28.98
CA GLY A 269 0.86 40.63 28.99
C GLY A 269 0.35 40.93 27.59
#